data_AF-A0A428I9B3-F1
#
_entry.id   AF-A0A428I9B3-F1
#
_cell.length_a   1.000
_cell.length_b   1.000
_cell.length_c   1.000
_cell.angle_alpha   90.00
_cell.angle_beta   90.00
_cell.angle_gamma   90.00
#
_symmetry.space_group_name_H-M   'P 1'
#
loop_
_entity.id
_entity.type
_entity.pdbx_description
1 polymer ?
#
loop_
_entity_poly.entity_id
_entity_poly.type
_entity_poly.pdbx_seq_one_letter_code
_entity_poly.pdbx_strand_id
1 'polypeptide(L)'
;MAVYFYGCITMDGYLADSQHRIDWLHQLGSVEDTGYDDFYRQMDITIMGKRTFEEIQDLQDVESFYQATENYVFTHDRHLPVSNYQPVAGDVVDFVQQIDKGKNVFVIGGNSLVGPLLDADLFDHLVIQIAPLILGKGVPLFTQEEGQRFYQLDSLRQFGPFAELVFSRKSQK
;
A
#
# COMPACT_ATOMS: atom_id res chain seq x y z
N MET A 1 5.13 10.49 12.97
CA MET A 1 5.24 9.17 12.32
C MET A 1 3.85 8.68 12.25
N ALA A 2 3.42 8.46 11.02
CA ALA A 2 2.15 7.85 10.71
C ALA A 2 2.41 6.80 9.63
N VAL A 3 1.77 5.65 9.79
CA VAL A 3 1.84 4.55 8.83
C VAL A 3 0.60 4.59 7.95
N TYR A 4 0.82 4.66 6.64
CA TYR A 4 -0.19 4.79 5.62
C TYR A 4 -0.24 3.55 4.75
N PHE A 5 -1.45 3.09 4.43
CA PHE A 5 -1.71 2.32 3.22
C PHE A 5 -2.41 3.22 2.20
N TYR A 6 -2.04 3.11 0.93
CA TYR A 6 -2.74 3.74 -0.20
C TYR A 6 -2.83 2.71 -1.32
N GLY A 7 -4.04 2.31 -1.70
CA GLY A 7 -4.21 1.33 -2.78
C GLY A 7 -5.64 1.14 -3.24
N CYS A 8 -5.77 0.47 -4.39
CA CYS A 8 -7.06 0.14 -4.99
C CYS A 8 -7.41 -1.34 -4.79
N ILE A 9 -8.65 -1.61 -4.41
CA ILE A 9 -9.23 -2.94 -4.30
C ILE A 9 -10.48 -3.06 -5.16
N THR A 10 -10.82 -4.29 -5.54
CA THR A 10 -12.13 -4.61 -6.09
C THR A 10 -13.22 -4.43 -5.03
N MET A 11 -14.48 -4.36 -5.47
CA MET A 11 -15.64 -4.21 -4.58
C MET A 11 -15.78 -5.36 -3.57
N ASP A 12 -15.23 -6.52 -3.90
CA ASP A 12 -15.14 -7.71 -3.05
C ASP A 12 -13.77 -7.90 -2.36
N GLY A 13 -12.90 -6.89 -2.36
CA GLY A 13 -11.76 -6.80 -1.43
C GLY A 13 -10.40 -7.28 -1.94
N TYR A 14 -10.20 -7.44 -3.24
CA TYR A 14 -8.96 -7.96 -3.82
C TYR A 14 -8.08 -6.86 -4.43
N LEU A 15 -6.77 -6.92 -4.16
CA LEU A 15 -5.73 -6.05 -4.73
C LEU A 15 -5.31 -6.47 -6.14
N ALA A 16 -5.39 -7.78 -6.44
CA ALA A 16 -4.96 -8.34 -7.71
C ALA A 16 -5.70 -9.66 -7.98
N ASP A 17 -5.67 -10.13 -9.23
CA ASP A 17 -6.22 -11.45 -9.59
C ASP A 17 -5.37 -12.62 -9.03
N SER A 18 -5.81 -13.86 -9.26
CA SER A 18 -5.08 -15.05 -8.79
C SER A 18 -3.72 -15.25 -9.48
N GLN A 19 -3.43 -14.50 -10.54
CA GLN A 19 -2.15 -14.43 -11.23
C GLN A 19 -1.33 -13.21 -10.80
N HIS A 20 -1.76 -12.50 -9.75
CA HIS A 20 -1.15 -11.26 -9.24
C HIS A 20 -1.23 -10.06 -10.19
N ARG A 21 -2.12 -10.08 -11.18
CA ARG A 21 -2.25 -9.01 -12.17
C ARG A 21 -3.30 -7.98 -11.78
N ILE A 22 -3.09 -6.77 -12.28
CA ILE A 22 -3.97 -5.61 -12.11
C ILE A 22 -4.55 -5.09 -13.44
N ASP A 23 -4.50 -5.91 -14.50
CA ASP A 23 -4.99 -5.57 -15.86
C ASP A 23 -6.43 -5.03 -15.88
N TRP A 24 -7.23 -5.43 -14.90
CA TRP A 24 -8.61 -5.00 -14.73
C TRP A 24 -8.73 -3.50 -14.40
N LEU A 25 -7.71 -2.86 -13.79
CA LEU A 25 -7.71 -1.42 -13.55
C LEU A 25 -7.79 -0.64 -14.86
N HIS A 26 -7.03 -1.05 -15.87
CA HIS A 26 -6.98 -0.38 -17.18
C HIS A 26 -8.31 -0.45 -17.94
N GLN A 27 -9.17 -1.41 -17.61
CA GLN A 27 -10.48 -1.58 -18.26
C GLN A 27 -11.56 -0.64 -17.67
N LEU A 28 -11.32 -0.10 -16.48
CA LEU A 28 -12.30 0.70 -15.74
C LEU A 28 -12.19 2.21 -16.05
N GLY A 29 -11.26 2.61 -16.92
CA GLY A 29 -11.07 3.99 -17.35
C GLY A 29 -9.78 4.60 -16.82
N SER A 30 -9.56 5.87 -17.15
CA SER A 30 -8.38 6.61 -16.69
C SER A 30 -8.48 6.94 -15.21
N VAL A 31 -7.36 6.79 -14.51
CA VAL A 31 -7.15 7.11 -13.08
C VAL A 31 -6.67 8.56 -12.91
N GLU A 32 -6.82 9.38 -13.96
CA GLU A 32 -6.61 10.84 -13.89
C GLU A 32 -7.41 11.43 -12.71
N ASP A 33 -6.77 12.30 -11.91
CA ASP A 33 -7.28 12.95 -10.69
C ASP A 33 -7.33 12.14 -9.37
N THR A 34 -6.41 11.19 -9.15
CA THR A 34 -6.18 10.70 -7.78
C THR A 34 -5.47 11.76 -6.91
N GLY A 35 -5.66 11.66 -5.59
CA GLY A 35 -4.92 12.47 -4.61
C GLY A 35 -3.50 11.95 -4.38
N TYR A 36 -3.01 11.05 -5.23
CA TYR A 36 -1.80 10.28 -5.02
C TYR A 36 -0.55 11.17 -4.95
N ASP A 37 -0.42 12.15 -5.83
CA ASP A 37 0.75 13.04 -5.84
C ASP A 37 0.85 13.89 -4.56
N ASP A 38 -0.29 14.41 -4.09
CA ASP A 38 -0.38 15.14 -2.82
C ASP A 38 -0.08 14.24 -1.62
N PHE A 39 -0.54 12.99 -1.67
CA PHE A 39 -0.26 11.97 -0.66
C PHE A 39 1.23 11.63 -0.62
N TYR A 40 1.81 11.25 -1.76
CA TYR A 40 3.18 10.79 -1.87
C TYR A 40 4.20 11.88 -1.47
N ARG A 41 3.92 13.16 -1.78
CA ARG A 41 4.74 14.30 -1.34
C ARG A 41 4.92 14.40 0.18
N GLN A 42 4.03 13.78 0.96
CA GLN A 42 4.08 13.81 2.43
C GLN A 42 4.81 12.61 3.02
N MET A 43 5.25 11.66 2.20
CA MET A 43 5.88 10.42 2.64
C MET A 43 7.40 10.59 2.69
N ASP A 44 8.03 9.97 3.68
CA ASP A 44 9.48 9.96 3.83
C ASP A 44 10.07 8.58 3.49
N ILE A 45 9.28 7.52 3.69
CA ILE A 45 9.69 6.13 3.52
C ILE A 45 8.64 5.39 2.70
N THR A 46 9.08 4.54 1.76
CA THR A 46 8.22 3.52 1.15
C THR A 46 8.67 2.13 1.56
N ILE A 47 7.69 1.24 1.74
CA ILE A 47 7.90 -0.16 2.05
C ILE A 47 7.10 -0.99 1.06
N MET A 48 7.76 -1.95 0.41
CA MET A 48 7.12 -2.90 -0.48
C MET A 48 7.69 -4.31 -0.39
N GLY A 49 6.93 -5.31 -0.82
CA GLY A 49 7.42 -6.68 -0.95
C GLY A 49 8.11 -6.93 -2.29
N LYS A 50 8.93 -7.99 -2.36
CA LYS A 50 9.64 -8.38 -3.59
C LYS A 50 8.77 -8.40 -4.85
N ARG A 51 7.58 -8.99 -4.79
CA ARG A 51 6.69 -9.07 -5.97
C ARG A 51 6.22 -7.71 -6.45
N THR A 52 5.84 -6.83 -5.52
CA THR A 52 5.47 -5.45 -5.84
C THR A 52 6.63 -4.70 -6.48
N PHE A 53 7.85 -4.92 -5.97
CA PHE A 53 9.05 -4.37 -6.57
C PHE A 53 9.31 -4.92 -7.99
N GLU A 54 9.14 -6.22 -8.24
CA GLU A 54 9.29 -6.82 -9.57
C GLU A 54 8.34 -6.18 -10.60
N GLU A 55 7.08 -5.94 -10.23
CA GLU A 55 6.12 -5.24 -11.10
C GLU A 55 6.55 -3.80 -11.40
N ILE A 56 7.06 -3.07 -10.40
CA ILE A 56 7.57 -1.69 -10.58
C ILE A 56 8.85 -1.69 -11.43
N GLN A 57 9.70 -2.69 -11.26
CA GLN A 57 10.97 -2.83 -11.99
C GLN A 57 10.76 -3.05 -13.48
N ASP A 58 9.68 -3.73 -13.86
CA ASP A 58 9.33 -3.98 -15.26
C ASP A 58 8.69 -2.76 -15.95
N LEU A 59 8.36 -1.69 -15.19
CA LEU A 59 7.95 -0.41 -15.75
C LEU A 59 9.15 0.32 -16.36
N GLN A 60 8.88 1.12 -17.40
CA GLN A 60 9.89 2.02 -17.95
C GLN A 60 10.30 3.04 -16.90
N ASP A 61 11.61 3.26 -16.77
CA ASP A 61 12.20 4.27 -15.89
C ASP A 61 11.92 4.04 -14.39
N VAL A 62 12.16 2.83 -13.90
CA VAL A 62 12.06 2.46 -12.47
C VAL A 62 12.82 3.42 -11.53
N GLU A 63 13.91 4.05 -12.00
CA GLU A 63 14.69 5.03 -11.22
C GLU A 63 13.95 6.36 -11.03
N SER A 64 12.95 6.65 -11.84
CA SER A 64 12.06 7.81 -11.67
C SER A 64 11.00 7.63 -10.59
N PHE A 65 10.73 6.39 -10.18
CA PHE A 65 9.76 6.10 -9.13
C PHE A 65 10.36 6.31 -7.74
N TYR A 66 9.52 6.85 -6.86
CA TYR A 66 9.82 7.01 -5.43
C TYR A 66 11.13 7.76 -5.12
N GLN A 67 11.48 8.78 -5.90
CA GLN A 67 12.74 9.55 -5.76
C GLN A 67 12.83 10.42 -4.50
N ALA A 68 11.71 10.70 -3.86
CA ALA A 68 11.64 11.60 -2.70
C ALA A 68 11.67 10.85 -1.37
N THR A 69 11.71 9.52 -1.40
CA THR A 69 11.59 8.64 -0.24
C THR A 69 12.77 7.68 -0.12
N GLU A 70 13.06 7.25 1.11
CA GLU A 70 13.88 6.06 1.34
C GLU A 70 13.04 4.81 1.02
N ASN A 71 13.46 3.98 0.06
CA ASN A 71 12.66 2.87 -0.43
C ASN A 71 13.20 1.51 0.04
N TYR A 72 12.38 0.76 0.78
CA TYR A 72 12.75 -0.54 1.32
C TYR A 72 11.94 -1.66 0.67
N VAL A 73 12.63 -2.71 0.23
CA VAL A 73 12.03 -3.90 -0.37
C VAL A 73 12.24 -5.08 0.57
N PHE A 74 11.15 -5.64 1.09
CA PHE A 74 11.19 -6.85 1.90
C PHE A 74 11.45 -8.06 1.01
N THR A 75 12.65 -8.61 1.14
CA THR A 75 13.15 -9.73 0.34
C THR A 75 14.26 -10.48 1.07
N HIS A 76 14.49 -11.73 0.67
CA HIS A 76 15.67 -12.49 1.11
C HIS A 76 16.89 -12.24 0.22
N ASP A 77 16.72 -11.54 -0.91
CA ASP A 77 17.82 -11.17 -1.80
C ASP A 77 18.65 -10.05 -1.17
N ARG A 78 19.97 -10.20 -1.21
CA ARG A 78 20.89 -9.21 -0.62
C ARG A 78 21.20 -8.04 -1.55
N HIS A 79 20.76 -8.11 -2.80
CA HIS A 79 21.06 -7.11 -3.82
C HIS A 79 19.85 -6.93 -4.73
N LEU A 80 19.54 -5.67 -5.04
CA LEU A 80 18.50 -5.28 -5.97
C LEU A 80 19.17 -4.61 -7.18
N PRO A 81 18.61 -4.76 -8.39
CA PRO A 81 19.20 -4.23 -9.61
C PRO A 81 19.03 -2.70 -9.76
N VAL A 82 18.33 -2.03 -8.82
CA VAL A 82 18.02 -0.60 -8.85
C VAL A 82 18.54 0.07 -7.58
N SER A 83 19.40 1.08 -7.71
CA SER A 83 20.12 1.67 -6.58
C SER A 83 19.25 2.48 -5.63
N ASN A 84 18.07 2.94 -6.06
CA ASN A 84 17.16 3.73 -5.22
C ASN A 84 16.34 2.86 -4.24
N TYR A 85 16.58 1.54 -4.21
CA TYR A 85 15.86 0.58 -3.38
C TYR A 85 16.82 -0.23 -2.52
N GLN A 86 16.44 -0.45 -1.27
CA GLN A 86 17.27 -1.10 -0.25
C GLN A 86 16.62 -2.42 0.16
N PRO A 87 17.30 -3.56 0.00
CA PRO A 87 16.75 -4.84 0.43
C PRO A 87 16.74 -4.92 1.96
N VAL A 88 15.61 -5.35 2.52
CA VAL A 88 15.43 -5.61 3.96
C VAL A 88 14.99 -7.06 4.14
N ALA A 89 15.73 -7.79 4.98
CA ALA A 89 15.34 -9.10 5.44
C ALA A 89 14.94 -9.01 6.92
N GLY A 90 13.79 -9.56 7.27
CA GLY A 90 13.29 -9.55 8.65
C GLY A 90 11.78 -9.38 8.72
N ASP A 91 11.32 -9.12 9.94
CA ASP A 91 9.92 -8.87 10.24
C ASP A 91 9.53 -7.41 9.97
N VAL A 92 8.39 -7.20 9.33
CA VAL A 92 7.92 -5.86 8.92
C VAL A 92 7.40 -5.05 10.11
N VAL A 93 6.82 -5.71 11.13
CA VAL A 93 6.32 -5.07 12.34
C VAL A 93 7.50 -4.50 13.12
N ASP A 94 8.54 -5.30 13.32
CA ASP A 94 9.77 -4.87 13.99
C ASP A 94 10.42 -3.70 13.26
N PHE A 95 10.50 -3.78 11.92
CA PHE A 95 11.07 -2.71 11.10
C PHE A 95 10.30 -1.40 11.26
N VAL A 96 8.97 -1.43 11.11
CA VAL A 96 8.13 -0.23 11.20
C VAL A 96 8.20 0.38 12.61
N GLN A 97 8.26 -0.44 13.66
CA GLN A 97 8.38 0.04 15.04
C GLN A 97 9.72 0.73 15.35
N GLN A 98 10.76 0.45 14.57
CA GLN A 98 12.10 1.06 14.73
C GLN A 98 12.25 2.38 13.96
N ILE A 99 11.30 2.73 13.08
CA ILE A 99 11.34 3.98 12.32
C ILE A 99 11.18 5.18 13.26
N ASP A 100 11.89 6.28 12.95
CA ASP A 100 11.81 7.52 13.70
C ASP A 100 10.38 8.05 13.77
N LYS A 101 9.96 8.47 14.97
CA LYS A 101 8.64 9.04 15.24
C LYS A 101 8.34 10.34 14.45
N GLY A 102 9.28 10.91 13.71
CA GLY A 102 9.09 12.04 12.81
C GLY A 102 8.73 11.68 11.35
N LYS A 103 8.95 10.44 10.90
CA LYS A 103 8.82 10.06 9.48
C LYS A 103 7.47 9.43 9.13
N ASN A 104 6.92 9.76 7.97
CA ASN A 104 5.72 9.13 7.41
C ASN A 104 6.09 7.95 6.52
N VAL A 105 5.39 6.82 6.73
CA VAL A 105 5.69 5.54 6.08
C VAL A 105 4.54 5.16 5.17
N PHE A 106 4.83 5.00 3.89
CA PHE A 106 3.90 4.45 2.91
C PHE A 106 4.17 2.96 2.71
N VAL A 107 3.23 2.12 3.16
CA VAL A 107 3.20 0.69 2.85
C VAL A 107 2.47 0.51 1.52
N ILE A 108 3.24 0.34 0.45
CA ILE A 108 2.70 0.07 -0.89
C ILE A 108 2.05 -1.34 -0.92
N GLY A 109 2.57 -2.26 -0.12
CA GLY A 109 2.10 -3.64 0.00
C GLY A 109 3.12 -4.65 -0.56
N GLY A 110 2.76 -5.86 -0.95
CA GLY A 110 1.40 -6.42 -0.95
C GLY A 110 0.95 -6.98 0.40
N ASN A 111 -0.03 -7.88 0.33
CA ASN A 111 -0.73 -8.45 1.47
C ASN A 111 0.18 -9.09 2.54
N SER A 112 1.34 -9.64 2.17
CA SER A 112 2.30 -10.21 3.13
C SER A 112 2.92 -9.17 4.08
N LEU A 113 2.81 -7.88 3.76
CA LEU A 113 3.23 -6.78 4.63
C LEU A 113 2.03 -6.14 5.31
N VAL A 114 0.93 -5.95 4.57
CA VAL A 114 -0.28 -5.31 5.08
C VAL A 114 -0.95 -6.13 6.19
N GLY A 115 -1.08 -7.45 6.02
CA GLY A 115 -1.70 -8.34 7.01
C GLY A 115 -1.03 -8.25 8.39
N PRO A 116 0.28 -8.50 8.52
CA PRO A 116 0.98 -8.41 9.81
C PRO A 116 0.94 -7.01 10.45
N LEU A 117 1.02 -5.94 9.64
CA LEU A 117 0.92 -4.56 10.15
C LEU A 117 -0.50 -4.24 10.64
N LEU A 118 -1.52 -4.80 9.97
CA LEU A 118 -2.88 -4.80 10.49
C LEU A 118 -2.95 -5.60 11.78
N ASP A 119 -2.42 -6.82 11.90
CA ASP A 119 -2.41 -7.60 13.15
C ASP A 119 -1.73 -6.87 14.32
N ALA A 120 -0.73 -6.04 14.03
CA ALA A 120 -0.03 -5.24 15.03
C ALA A 120 -0.66 -3.87 15.36
N ASP A 121 -1.83 -3.54 14.78
CA ASP A 121 -2.48 -2.21 14.89
C ASP A 121 -1.62 -1.04 14.42
N LEU A 122 -0.71 -1.24 13.46
CA LEU A 122 0.28 -0.21 13.14
C LEU A 122 -0.21 0.83 12.13
N PHE A 123 -1.28 0.59 11.39
CA PHE A 123 -1.82 1.56 10.44
C PHE A 123 -2.52 2.73 11.14
N ASP A 124 -1.99 3.92 10.93
CA ASP A 124 -2.63 5.17 11.35
C ASP A 124 -3.65 5.63 10.32
N HIS A 125 -3.38 5.40 9.04
CA HIS A 125 -4.25 5.81 7.94
C HIS A 125 -4.39 4.72 6.89
N LEU A 126 -5.62 4.56 6.40
CA LEU A 126 -5.93 3.70 5.26
C LEU A 126 -6.62 4.54 4.19
N VAL A 127 -5.97 4.69 3.03
CA VAL A 127 -6.56 5.29 1.83
C VAL A 127 -6.91 4.16 0.88
N ILE A 128 -8.21 3.86 0.78
CA ILE A 128 -8.71 2.71 0.05
C ILE A 128 -9.57 3.19 -1.11
N GLN A 129 -9.13 2.88 -2.32
CA GLN A 129 -9.91 3.08 -3.53
C GLN A 129 -10.68 1.80 -3.85
N ILE A 130 -11.97 1.92 -4.12
CA ILE A 130 -12.84 0.79 -4.47
C ILE A 130 -13.20 0.88 -5.96
N ALA A 131 -12.77 -0.13 -6.70
CA ALA A 131 -13.11 -0.36 -8.08
C ALA A 131 -14.48 -1.05 -8.21
N PRO A 132 -15.35 -0.65 -9.16
CA PRO A 132 -16.67 -1.25 -9.36
C PRO A 132 -16.59 -2.57 -10.13
N LEU A 133 -15.83 -3.52 -9.59
CA LEU A 133 -15.59 -4.85 -10.13
C LEU A 133 -15.70 -5.88 -9.02
N ILE A 134 -16.28 -7.06 -9.32
CA ILE A 134 -16.21 -8.24 -8.47
C ILE A 134 -15.28 -9.23 -9.16
N LEU A 135 -14.24 -9.68 -8.45
CA LEU A 135 -13.25 -10.62 -8.99
C LEU A 135 -13.54 -12.07 -8.58
N GLY A 136 -14.20 -12.25 -7.42
CA GLY A 136 -14.53 -13.51 -6.78
C GLY A 136 -13.37 -14.16 -6.04
N LYS A 137 -12.13 -14.02 -6.55
CA LYS A 137 -10.90 -14.55 -5.95
C LYS A 137 -9.67 -13.77 -6.42
N GLY A 138 -8.62 -13.76 -5.61
CA GLY A 138 -7.39 -13.02 -5.92
C GLY A 138 -6.48 -12.88 -4.72
N VAL A 139 -5.67 -11.83 -4.71
CA VAL A 139 -4.88 -11.41 -3.55
C VAL A 139 -5.73 -10.48 -2.70
N PRO A 140 -6.30 -10.91 -1.57
CA PRO A 140 -7.08 -10.03 -0.70
C PRO A 140 -6.20 -8.94 -0.07
N LEU A 141 -6.76 -7.75 0.19
CA LEU A 141 -6.10 -6.72 0.99
C LEU A 141 -6.04 -7.11 2.47
N PHE A 142 -7.14 -7.66 2.98
CA PHE A 142 -7.34 -7.97 4.38
C PHE A 142 -7.14 -9.46 4.62
N THR A 143 -6.08 -9.82 5.33
CA THR A 143 -5.80 -11.21 5.76
C THR A 143 -5.42 -11.33 7.23
N GLN A 144 -5.57 -10.24 7.97
CA GLN A 144 -5.34 -10.20 9.40
C GLN A 144 -6.25 -11.18 10.15
N GLU A 145 -5.84 -11.54 11.37
CA GLU A 145 -6.61 -12.36 12.29
C GLU A 145 -7.90 -11.66 12.76
N GLU A 146 -8.82 -12.44 13.33
CA GLU A 146 -10.07 -11.91 13.86
C GLU A 146 -9.82 -10.93 15.01
N GLY A 147 -10.31 -9.70 14.86
CA GLY A 147 -10.18 -8.65 15.86
C GLY A 147 -10.93 -7.39 15.46
N GLN A 148 -11.16 -6.51 16.43
CA GLN A 148 -11.83 -5.23 16.19
C GLN A 148 -10.80 -4.10 16.08
N ARG A 149 -10.80 -3.42 14.94
CA ARG A 149 -10.07 -2.18 14.73
C ARG A 149 -11.03 -1.09 14.29
N PHE A 150 -11.01 0.02 15.02
CA PHE A 150 -11.94 1.12 14.75
C PHE A 150 -11.21 2.23 14.02
N TYR A 151 -11.79 2.62 12.90
CA TYR A 151 -11.34 3.76 12.11
C TYR A 151 -12.44 4.83 12.08
N GLN A 152 -12.03 6.07 11.88
CA GLN A 152 -12.89 7.18 11.53
C GLN A 152 -12.80 7.40 10.02
N LEU A 153 -13.94 7.59 9.36
CA LEU A 153 -13.98 8.05 7.97
C LEU A 153 -13.71 9.56 7.97
N ASP A 154 -12.60 9.97 7.40
CA ASP A 154 -12.19 11.38 7.32
C ASP A 154 -12.68 12.04 6.03
N SER A 155 -12.63 11.31 4.91
CA SER A 155 -13.16 11.79 3.64
C SER A 155 -13.63 10.65 2.74
N LEU A 156 -14.56 11.00 1.84
CA LEU A 156 -15.06 10.18 0.77
C LEU A 156 -15.06 11.02 -0.50
N ARG A 157 -14.52 10.48 -1.58
CA ARG A 157 -14.52 11.13 -2.90
C ARG A 157 -14.82 10.12 -4.00
N GLN A 158 -15.68 10.49 -4.94
CA GLN A 158 -15.82 9.76 -6.20
C GLN A 158 -14.86 10.36 -7.23
N PHE A 159 -14.11 9.52 -7.93
CA PHE A 159 -13.29 9.91 -9.08
C PHE A 159 -13.49 8.88 -10.20
N GLY A 160 -13.97 9.34 -11.35
CA GLY A 160 -14.49 8.45 -12.39
C GLY A 160 -15.52 7.45 -11.81
N PRO A 161 -15.34 6.14 -12.05
CA PRO A 161 -16.22 5.12 -11.50
C PRO A 161 -15.75 4.55 -10.14
N PHE A 162 -14.67 5.08 -9.56
CA PHE A 162 -14.09 4.63 -8.30
C PHE A 162 -14.57 5.47 -7.12
N ALA A 163 -14.54 4.88 -5.93
CA ALA A 163 -14.71 5.60 -4.66
C ALA A 163 -13.40 5.55 -3.86
N GLU A 164 -12.89 6.69 -3.42
CA GLU A 164 -11.77 6.82 -2.49
C GLU A 164 -12.31 7.07 -1.08
N LEU A 165 -11.87 6.24 -0.14
CA LEU A 165 -12.18 6.35 1.28
C LEU A 165 -10.88 6.62 2.03
N VAL A 166 -10.84 7.71 2.79
CA VAL A 166 -9.70 8.03 3.67
C VAL A 166 -10.14 7.79 5.11
N PHE A 167 -9.40 6.91 5.78
CA PHE A 167 -9.63 6.56 7.16
C PHE A 167 -8.43 6.94 8.03
N SER A 168 -8.70 7.34 9.27
CA SER A 168 -7.70 7.42 10.34
C SER A 168 -8.07 6.50 11.50
N ARG A 169 -7.06 5.95 12.17
CA ARG A 169 -7.24 5.10 13.34
C ARG A 169 -7.90 5.91 14.46
N LYS A 170 -8.98 5.39 15.04
CA LYS A 170 -9.57 6.02 16.24
C LYS A 170 -8.67 5.76 17.44
N SER A 171 -8.18 6.83 18.05
CA SER A 171 -7.58 6.73 19.39
C SER A 171 -8.63 6.21 20.37
N GLN A 172 -8.33 5.11 21.06
CA GLN A 172 -9.13 4.67 22.20
C GLN A 172 -9.02 5.76 23.28
N LYS A 173 -10.15 6.35 23.65
CA LYS A 173 -10.25 7.25 24.80
C LYS A 173 -10.22 6.44 26.10
#